data_AF-A0A2I1DBN4-F1
#
_entry.id   AF-A0A2I1DBN4-F1
#
_cell.length_a   1.000
_cell.length_b   1.000
_cell.length_c   1.000
_cell.angle_alpha   90.00
_cell.angle_beta   90.00
_cell.angle_gamma   90.00
#
_symmetry.space_group_name_H-M   'P 1'
#
loop_
_entity.id
_entity.type
_entity.pdbx_description
1 polymer ?
#
loop_
_entity_poly.entity_id
_entity_poly.type
_entity_poly.pdbx_seq_one_letter_code
_entity_poly.pdbx_strand_id
1 'polypeptide(L)'
;MSVSGDGHEFMEVKKRLGGGKSPGGDEREYDLGTKKLDGTLHAKHAFVTFENSKILSAGEFHRRFQVKFPTAEMFGSREWHADGTSHYHVVMRFPRRKHFTNTRKSLLLDGEDGEVVVRVSVNKSIRSFLEGTQAYCARDNNPDTFGTWMDPRTRTGTRAKQKDREALVESEPRVRITPRTKRKHEALAEAKRNYETKRQKLRETDPRRIRLTV
;
A
#
# COMPACT_ATOMS: atom_id res chain seq x y z
N MET A 1 44.71 27.88 -17.82
CA MET A 1 43.64 28.86 -17.54
C MET A 1 42.49 28.53 -18.50
N SER A 2 41.22 28.37 -18.16
CA SER A 2 40.48 28.21 -16.92
C SER A 2 39.12 27.60 -17.34
N VAL A 3 38.53 26.85 -16.42
CA VAL A 3 37.25 26.13 -16.51
C VAL A 3 36.05 27.09 -16.49
N SER A 4 35.02 26.79 -17.28
CA SER A 4 33.57 27.00 -17.01
C SER A 4 32.83 26.79 -18.34
N GLY A 5 31.79 25.99 -18.49
CA GLY A 5 30.73 25.65 -17.54
C GLY A 5 29.42 25.83 -18.31
N ASP A 6 28.65 24.74 -18.41
CA ASP A 6 27.19 24.70 -18.29
C ASP A 6 26.62 23.58 -19.15
N GLY A 7 26.51 22.43 -18.48
CA GLY A 7 25.64 21.35 -18.90
C GLY A 7 24.19 21.81 -18.81
N HIS A 8 23.53 21.80 -19.95
CA HIS A 8 22.09 21.64 -20.04
C HIS A 8 21.85 20.47 -20.99
N GLU A 9 21.78 19.25 -20.44
CA GLU A 9 21.21 18.12 -21.17
C GLU A 9 19.71 18.38 -21.34
N PHE A 10 19.36 18.97 -22.48
CA PHE A 10 18.00 18.94 -23.01
C PHE A 10 17.73 17.53 -23.52
N MET A 11 17.08 16.69 -22.72
CA MET A 11 16.50 15.44 -23.25
C MET A 11 15.26 15.76 -24.08
N GLU A 12 15.53 15.91 -25.37
CA GLU A 12 14.78 15.47 -26.54
C GLU A 12 13.26 15.23 -26.35
N VAL A 13 12.49 16.21 -26.81
CA VAL A 13 11.07 16.10 -27.11
C VAL A 13 10.91 15.13 -28.29
N LYS A 14 10.59 13.85 -28.03
CA LYS A 14 10.14 12.93 -29.09
C LYS A 14 8.61 12.95 -29.24
N LYS A 15 8.24 13.58 -30.37
CA LYS A 15 7.02 13.57 -31.16
C LYS A 15 5.88 12.62 -30.75
N ARG A 16 4.69 13.22 -30.77
CA ARG A 16 3.35 12.62 -30.84
C ARG A 16 3.27 11.57 -31.97
N LEU A 17 2.84 10.37 -31.61
CA LEU A 17 2.14 9.40 -32.46
C LEU A 17 0.88 9.08 -31.65
N GLY A 18 -0.32 9.50 -32.04
CA GLY A 18 -1.04 9.01 -33.21
C GLY A 18 -1.99 7.87 -32.78
N GLY A 19 -2.96 8.16 -31.91
CA GLY A 19 -4.00 7.22 -31.49
C GLY A 19 -5.26 7.41 -32.33
N GLY A 20 -5.58 6.43 -33.18
CA GLY A 20 -6.77 6.42 -34.01
C GLY A 20 -8.04 6.38 -33.15
N LYS A 21 -9.06 7.15 -33.57
CA LYS A 21 -10.37 7.19 -32.96
C LYS A 21 -11.17 5.94 -33.37
N SER A 22 -11.56 5.12 -32.41
CA SER A 22 -12.65 4.15 -32.60
C SER A 22 -13.99 4.92 -32.60
N PRO A 23 -14.92 4.63 -33.52
CA PRO A 23 -16.19 5.37 -33.60
C PRO A 23 -17.24 4.70 -32.70
N GLY A 24 -17.70 5.42 -31.68
CA GLY A 24 -18.95 5.10 -30.99
C GLY A 24 -18.80 4.57 -29.56
N GLY A 25 -18.53 5.49 -28.64
CA GLY A 25 -18.61 5.28 -27.19
C GLY A 25 -18.20 6.57 -26.51
N ASP A 26 -18.89 6.98 -25.45
CA ASP A 26 -18.59 8.18 -24.66
C ASP A 26 -17.27 7.97 -23.88
N GLU A 27 -16.16 7.88 -24.62
CA GLU A 27 -14.80 7.71 -24.13
C GLU A 27 -14.32 9.05 -23.57
N ARG A 28 -14.74 9.36 -22.35
CA ARG A 28 -13.89 10.18 -21.49
C ARG A 28 -12.64 9.34 -21.22
N GLU A 29 -11.66 9.46 -22.12
CA GLU A 29 -10.30 9.03 -21.90
C GLU A 29 -9.87 9.64 -20.57
N TYR A 30 -9.86 8.81 -19.51
CA TYR A 30 -9.41 9.25 -18.22
C TYR A 30 -7.91 9.48 -18.36
N ASP A 31 -7.50 10.71 -18.65
CA ASP A 31 -6.11 11.09 -18.56
C ASP A 31 -5.71 10.95 -17.08
N LEU A 32 -5.14 9.80 -16.75
CA LEU A 32 -4.74 9.46 -15.40
C LEU A 32 -3.52 10.28 -14.95
N GLY A 33 -2.92 11.12 -15.81
CA GLY A 33 -1.73 11.91 -15.49
C GLY A 33 -0.55 11.01 -15.09
N THR A 34 -0.42 9.87 -15.77
CA THR A 34 0.50 8.78 -15.40
C THR A 34 1.70 8.73 -16.33
N LYS A 35 2.91 8.52 -15.77
CA LYS A 35 4.12 8.21 -16.53
C LYS A 35 4.39 6.70 -16.49
N LYS A 36 4.76 6.10 -17.62
CA LYS A 36 5.35 4.74 -17.66
C LYS A 36 6.71 4.79 -16.97
N LEU A 37 6.96 3.82 -16.08
CA LEU A 37 8.16 3.74 -15.26
C LEU A 37 8.93 2.45 -15.54
N ASP A 38 10.07 2.56 -16.22
CA ASP A 38 11.00 1.43 -16.44
C ASP A 38 12.15 1.40 -15.41
N GLY A 39 12.19 2.36 -14.47
CA GLY A 39 13.28 2.55 -13.51
C GLY A 39 12.88 2.25 -12.06
N THR A 40 13.21 3.19 -11.17
CA THR A 40 12.94 3.06 -9.72
C THR A 40 11.51 3.49 -9.38
N LEU A 41 10.81 2.68 -8.57
CA LEU A 41 9.51 3.03 -7.99
C LEU A 41 9.69 3.37 -6.52
N HIS A 42 9.30 4.57 -6.12
CA HIS A 42 9.23 4.97 -4.73
C HIS A 42 7.80 5.42 -4.36
N ALA A 43 6.93 4.45 -4.06
CA ALA A 43 5.50 4.73 -3.93
C ALA A 43 4.83 3.94 -2.80
N LYS A 44 3.76 4.53 -2.26
CA LYS A 44 2.83 3.84 -1.34
C LYS A 44 1.63 3.26 -2.09
N HIS A 45 1.25 3.89 -3.20
CA HIS A 45 0.17 3.45 -4.08
C HIS A 45 0.73 3.36 -5.49
N ALA A 46 0.31 2.35 -6.24
CA ALA A 46 0.70 2.19 -7.64
C ALA A 46 -0.48 1.61 -8.42
N PHE A 47 -0.59 2.00 -9.69
CA PHE A 47 -1.45 1.33 -10.66
C PHE A 47 -0.53 0.58 -11.61
N VAL A 48 -0.76 -0.71 -11.77
CA VAL A 48 0.14 -1.60 -12.49
C VAL A 48 -0.68 -2.36 -13.51
N THR A 49 -0.25 -2.31 -14.76
CA THR A 49 -0.76 -3.16 -15.82
C THR A 49 0.24 -4.29 -16.06
N PHE A 50 -0.23 -5.53 -15.99
CA PHE A 50 0.53 -6.71 -16.42
C PHE A 50 0.01 -7.07 -17.80
N GLU A 51 0.79 -6.76 -18.83
CA GLU A 51 0.46 -6.98 -20.23
C GLU A 51 0.90 -8.38 -20.66
N ASN A 52 0.14 -9.01 -21.54
CA ASN A 52 0.39 -10.37 -22.02
C ASN A 52 0.58 -11.40 -20.89
N SER A 53 -0.25 -11.30 -19.85
CA SER A 53 -0.16 -12.20 -18.70
C SER A 53 -0.51 -13.63 -19.08
N LYS A 54 0.32 -14.57 -18.61
CA LYS A 54 0.11 -16.02 -18.80
C LYS A 54 -0.85 -16.62 -17.78
N ILE A 55 -1.12 -15.92 -16.68
CA ILE A 55 -2.07 -16.37 -15.67
C ILE A 55 -3.50 -16.21 -16.19
N LEU A 56 -4.18 -17.32 -16.44
CA LEU A 56 -5.51 -17.36 -17.05
C LEU A 56 -6.67 -17.25 -16.06
N SER A 57 -6.41 -16.96 -14.79
CA SER A 57 -7.48 -16.82 -13.79
C SER A 57 -7.20 -15.66 -12.86
N ALA A 58 -8.20 -14.77 -12.72
CA ALA A 58 -8.16 -13.68 -11.75
C ALA A 58 -7.90 -14.17 -10.31
N GLY A 59 -8.51 -15.30 -9.93
CA GLY A 59 -8.29 -15.91 -8.62
C GLY A 59 -6.86 -16.41 -8.41
N GLU A 60 -6.27 -17.00 -9.46
CA GLU A 60 -4.87 -17.43 -9.42
C GLU A 60 -3.91 -16.24 -9.37
N PHE A 61 -4.17 -15.22 -10.19
CA PHE A 61 -3.39 -13.98 -10.20
C PHE A 61 -3.39 -13.34 -8.82
N HIS A 62 -4.57 -13.18 -8.22
CA HIS A 62 -4.75 -12.63 -6.88
C HIS A 62 -3.97 -13.44 -5.83
N ARG A 63 -4.05 -14.77 -5.87
CA ARG A 63 -3.31 -15.64 -4.95
C ARG A 63 -1.79 -15.49 -5.09
N ARG A 64 -1.26 -15.53 -6.31
CA ARG A 64 0.19 -15.35 -6.56
C ARG A 64 0.66 -13.97 -6.10
N PHE A 65 -0.15 -12.94 -6.32
CA PHE A 65 0.12 -11.61 -5.79
C PHE A 65 0.19 -11.59 -4.27
N GLN A 66 -0.79 -12.19 -3.57
CA GLN A 66 -0.81 -12.22 -2.11
C GLN A 66 0.38 -12.98 -1.53
N VAL A 67 0.86 -14.03 -2.19
CA VAL A 67 2.10 -14.73 -1.79
C VAL A 67 3.30 -13.79 -1.88
N LYS A 68 3.43 -13.03 -2.98
CA LYS A 68 4.55 -12.11 -3.19
C LYS A 68 4.48 -10.85 -2.32
N PHE A 69 3.28 -10.33 -2.10
CA PHE A 69 3.03 -9.09 -1.35
C PHE A 69 1.99 -9.30 -0.24
N PRO A 70 2.30 -10.09 0.80
CA PRO A 70 1.31 -10.56 1.80
C PRO A 70 0.68 -9.47 2.65
N THR A 71 1.29 -8.29 2.69
CA THR A 71 0.82 -7.13 3.44
C THR A 71 0.23 -6.03 2.57
N ALA A 72 0.33 -6.16 1.24
CA ALA A 72 -0.23 -5.17 0.32
C ALA A 72 -1.72 -5.43 0.14
N GLU A 73 -2.50 -4.36 0.05
CA GLU A 73 -3.87 -4.43 -0.42
C GLU A 73 -3.87 -4.27 -1.95
N MET A 74 -4.81 -4.94 -2.60
CA MET A 74 -4.99 -4.83 -4.03
C MET A 74 -6.46 -4.82 -4.41
N PHE A 75 -6.73 -4.16 -5.52
CA PHE A 75 -7.98 -4.24 -6.26
C PHE A 75 -7.63 -4.24 -7.73
N GLY A 76 -8.25 -5.10 -8.53
CA GLY A 76 -7.93 -5.17 -9.94
C GLY A 76 -8.95 -5.95 -10.74
N SER A 77 -8.73 -6.00 -12.04
CA SER A 77 -9.52 -6.80 -12.96
C SER A 77 -8.65 -7.35 -14.07
N ARG A 78 -9.15 -8.41 -14.70
CA ARG A 78 -8.61 -8.92 -15.95
C ARG A 78 -9.37 -8.33 -17.12
N GLU A 79 -8.65 -7.86 -18.12
CA GLU A 79 -9.18 -7.40 -19.40
C GLU A 79 -8.65 -8.32 -20.52
N TRP A 80 -9.53 -8.68 -21.45
CA TRP A 80 -9.16 -9.47 -22.62
C TRP A 80 -9.02 -8.54 -23.82
N HIS A 81 -7.87 -8.63 -24.50
CA HIS A 81 -7.70 -8.00 -25.80
C HIS A 81 -8.41 -8.81 -26.88
N ALA A 82 -8.68 -8.17 -28.01
CA ALA A 82 -9.33 -8.79 -29.16
C ALA A 82 -8.51 -9.97 -29.75
N ASP A 83 -7.19 -9.98 -29.51
CA ASP A 83 -6.28 -11.06 -29.91
C ASP A 83 -6.27 -12.25 -28.93
N GLY A 84 -7.09 -12.19 -27.86
CA GLY A 84 -7.18 -13.22 -26.84
C GLY A 84 -6.07 -13.14 -25.78
N THR A 85 -5.21 -12.12 -25.80
CA THR A 85 -4.23 -11.90 -24.73
C THR A 85 -4.89 -11.28 -23.50
N SER A 86 -4.42 -11.66 -22.31
CA SER A 86 -4.99 -11.16 -21.05
C SER A 86 -4.11 -10.08 -20.43
N HIS A 87 -4.74 -8.99 -20.00
CA HIS A 87 -4.12 -7.90 -19.27
C HIS A 87 -4.70 -7.84 -17.85
N TYR A 88 -3.85 -7.63 -16.86
CA TYR A 88 -4.32 -7.36 -15.50
C TYR A 88 -4.08 -5.90 -15.14
N HIS A 89 -5.15 -5.20 -14.78
CA HIS A 89 -5.10 -3.85 -14.25
C HIS A 89 -5.24 -3.92 -12.74
N VAL A 90 -4.21 -3.47 -12.02
CA VAL A 90 -4.12 -3.66 -10.57
C VAL A 90 -3.77 -2.34 -9.89
N VAL A 91 -4.63 -1.91 -8.99
CA VAL A 91 -4.34 -0.87 -8.01
C VAL A 91 -3.78 -1.54 -6.77
N MET A 92 -2.63 -1.06 -6.29
CA MET A 92 -1.94 -1.60 -5.12
C MET A 92 -1.78 -0.52 -4.05
N ARG A 93 -1.94 -0.90 -2.78
CA ARG A 93 -1.61 -0.07 -1.62
C ARG A 93 -0.68 -0.83 -0.67
N PHE A 94 0.50 -0.29 -0.46
CA PHE A 94 1.47 -0.82 0.49
C PHE A 94 1.26 -0.22 1.90
N PRO A 95 1.57 -0.97 2.97
CA PRO A 95 1.47 -0.45 4.33
C PRO A 95 2.48 0.68 4.59
N ARG A 96 3.68 0.55 3.99
CA ARG A 96 4.75 1.55 3.98
C ARG A 96 5.16 1.84 2.53
N ARG A 97 5.74 3.01 2.30
CA ARG A 97 6.30 3.36 0.99
C ARG A 97 7.37 2.33 0.62
N LYS A 98 7.26 1.74 -0.57
CA LYS A 98 8.21 0.76 -1.10
C LYS A 98 9.18 1.45 -2.05
N HIS A 99 10.43 0.99 -2.04
CA HIS A 99 11.47 1.42 -2.94
C HIS A 99 11.92 0.20 -3.76
N PHE A 100 11.61 0.18 -5.04
CA PHE A 100 12.08 -0.82 -5.98
C PHE A 100 13.08 -0.18 -6.92
N THR A 101 14.31 -0.66 -6.93
CA THR A 101 15.36 -0.17 -7.84
C THR A 101 15.12 -0.62 -9.27
N ASN A 102 14.59 -1.83 -9.46
CA ASN A 102 14.08 -2.34 -10.73
C ASN A 102 12.60 -2.68 -10.57
N THR A 103 11.74 -1.75 -10.94
CA THR A 103 10.30 -1.86 -10.72
C THR A 103 9.68 -3.05 -11.45
N ARG A 104 10.02 -3.22 -12.73
CA ARG A 104 9.49 -4.31 -13.57
C ARG A 104 9.79 -5.67 -12.95
N LYS A 105 11.06 -5.96 -12.66
CA LYS A 105 11.47 -7.24 -12.04
C LYS A 105 10.87 -7.42 -10.65
N SER A 106 10.76 -6.34 -9.87
CA SER A 106 10.23 -6.42 -8.51
C SER A 106 8.74 -6.76 -8.47
N LEU A 107 7.97 -6.32 -9.48
CA LEU A 107 6.52 -6.52 -9.53
C LEU A 107 6.08 -7.77 -10.31
N LEU A 108 6.90 -8.26 -11.26
CA LEU A 108 6.61 -9.46 -12.04
C LEU A 108 6.27 -10.67 -11.15
N LEU A 109 5.15 -11.35 -11.37
CA LEU A 109 4.76 -12.50 -10.55
C LEU A 109 5.55 -13.76 -10.97
N ASP A 110 5.65 -14.74 -10.08
CA ASP A 110 6.30 -16.01 -10.44
C ASP A 110 5.52 -16.69 -11.56
N GLY A 111 6.22 -17.21 -12.56
CA GLY A 111 5.63 -17.81 -13.77
C GLY A 111 5.08 -16.81 -14.80
N GLU A 112 5.26 -15.51 -14.57
CA GLU A 112 5.02 -14.47 -15.57
C GLU A 112 6.34 -14.10 -16.29
N ASP A 113 6.24 -13.85 -17.58
CA ASP A 113 7.29 -13.23 -18.41
C ASP A 113 6.77 -12.03 -19.21
N GLY A 114 5.51 -11.65 -18.98
CA GLY A 114 4.86 -10.49 -19.59
C GLY A 114 5.51 -9.15 -19.24
N GLU A 115 4.98 -8.09 -19.83
CA GLU A 115 5.45 -6.73 -19.57
C GLU A 115 4.70 -6.14 -18.37
N VAL A 116 5.43 -5.49 -17.46
CA VAL A 116 4.83 -4.81 -16.31
C VAL A 116 4.96 -3.32 -16.53
N VAL A 117 3.83 -2.67 -16.80
CA VAL A 117 3.74 -1.23 -16.99
C VAL A 117 3.23 -0.61 -15.69
N VAL A 118 4.12 0.14 -15.02
CA VAL A 118 3.74 0.86 -13.81
C VAL A 118 3.36 2.30 -14.13
N ARG A 119 2.20 2.68 -13.61
CA ARG A 119 1.63 4.02 -13.66
C ARG A 119 1.48 4.55 -12.23
N VAL A 120 2.15 5.65 -11.95
CA VAL A 120 2.00 6.37 -10.67
C VAL A 120 1.28 7.70 -10.91
N SER A 121 0.48 8.12 -9.93
CA SER A 121 -0.10 9.46 -9.97
C SER A 121 0.99 10.49 -9.74
N VAL A 122 1.17 11.41 -10.69
CA VAL A 122 2.15 12.49 -10.56
C VAL A 122 1.49 13.77 -10.02
N ASN A 123 0.19 13.98 -10.25
CA ASN A 123 -0.49 15.25 -9.92
C ASN A 123 -1.91 15.09 -9.35
N LYS A 124 -2.34 13.88 -8.97
CA LYS A 124 -3.69 13.66 -8.41
C LYS A 124 -3.65 13.41 -6.91
N SER A 125 -4.71 13.81 -6.22
CA SER A 125 -4.91 13.41 -4.83
C SER A 125 -5.03 11.87 -4.76
N ILE A 126 -4.60 11.27 -3.64
CA ILE A 126 -4.69 9.82 -3.44
C ILE A 126 -6.14 9.34 -3.57
N ARG A 127 -7.10 10.16 -3.10
CA ARG A 127 -8.54 9.88 -3.26
C ARG A 127 -8.95 9.79 -4.72
N SER A 128 -8.66 10.82 -5.51
CA SER A 128 -8.99 10.84 -6.94
C SER A 128 -8.28 9.73 -7.70
N PHE A 129 -7.03 9.44 -7.34
CA PHE A 129 -6.28 8.31 -7.92
C PHE A 129 -6.98 6.98 -7.65
N LEU A 130 -7.23 6.64 -6.38
CA LEU A 130 -7.85 5.35 -6.00
C LEU A 130 -9.27 5.22 -6.53
N GLU A 131 -10.10 6.26 -6.45
CA GLU A 131 -11.46 6.23 -6.98
C GLU A 131 -11.44 6.02 -8.50
N GLY A 132 -10.62 6.78 -9.23
CA GLY A 132 -10.54 6.68 -10.69
C GLY A 132 -9.99 5.34 -11.17
N THR A 133 -8.88 4.85 -10.60
CA THR A 133 -8.28 3.60 -11.07
C THR A 133 -9.10 2.37 -10.67
N GLN A 134 -9.76 2.39 -9.51
CA GLN A 134 -10.63 1.27 -9.12
C GLN A 134 -11.93 1.26 -9.93
N ALA A 135 -12.51 2.44 -10.23
CA ALA A 135 -13.65 2.53 -11.13
C ALA A 135 -13.30 2.05 -12.54
N TYR A 136 -12.08 2.34 -13.02
CA TYR A 136 -11.57 1.80 -14.28
C TYR A 136 -11.51 0.27 -14.26
N CYS A 137 -10.97 -0.34 -13.21
CA CYS A 137 -10.93 -1.80 -13.08
C CYS A 137 -12.33 -2.43 -13.02
N ALA A 138 -13.28 -1.78 -12.34
CA ALA A 138 -14.64 -2.28 -12.16
C ALA A 138 -15.62 -1.90 -13.28
N ARG A 139 -15.12 -1.32 -14.39
CA ARG A 139 -15.97 -0.86 -15.50
C ARG A 139 -16.79 -2.04 -16.06
N ASP A 140 -17.99 -1.72 -16.56
CA ASP A 140 -18.86 -2.66 -17.27
C ASP A 140 -19.27 -3.92 -16.47
N ASN A 141 -19.25 -3.83 -15.13
CA ASN A 141 -19.50 -4.97 -14.24
C ASN A 141 -18.61 -6.18 -14.58
N ASN A 142 -17.34 -5.92 -14.89
CA ASN A 142 -16.38 -6.95 -15.30
C ASN A 142 -16.38 -8.13 -14.30
N PRO A 143 -16.78 -9.34 -14.74
CA PRO A 143 -16.89 -10.51 -13.86
C PRO A 143 -15.53 -11.01 -13.36
N ASP A 144 -14.43 -10.63 -14.01
CA ASP A 144 -13.06 -10.94 -13.61
C ASP A 144 -12.44 -9.87 -12.70
N THR A 145 -13.28 -9.12 -11.96
CA THR A 145 -12.81 -8.20 -10.92
C THR A 145 -12.45 -8.96 -9.64
N PHE A 146 -11.33 -8.60 -9.00
CA PHE A 146 -10.81 -9.27 -7.81
C PHE A 146 -10.15 -8.30 -6.82
N GLY A 147 -9.86 -8.81 -5.62
CA GLY A 147 -9.27 -8.04 -4.53
C GLY A 147 -10.34 -7.33 -3.69
N THR A 148 -9.94 -6.30 -2.97
CA THR A 148 -10.83 -5.55 -2.06
C THR A 148 -10.78 -4.07 -2.40
N TRP A 149 -11.96 -3.46 -2.58
CA TRP A 149 -12.04 -2.02 -2.81
C TRP A 149 -11.38 -1.25 -1.66
N MET A 150 -10.38 -0.46 -2.01
CA MET A 150 -9.58 0.33 -1.09
C MET A 150 -10.27 1.66 -0.83
N ASP A 151 -10.74 1.85 0.41
CA ASP A 151 -11.20 3.15 0.88
C ASP A 151 -10.01 4.13 0.99
N PRO A 152 -10.07 5.29 0.30
CA PRO A 152 -9.03 6.32 0.38
C PRO A 152 -8.81 6.90 1.77
N ARG A 153 -9.81 6.83 2.66
CA ARG A 153 -9.74 7.36 4.03
C ARG A 153 -9.06 6.40 5.00
N THR A 154 -8.99 5.11 4.65
CA THR A 154 -8.40 4.09 5.51
C THR A 154 -6.87 4.25 5.58
N ARG A 155 -6.35 4.58 6.77
CA ARG A 155 -4.91 4.57 7.04
C ARG A 155 -4.49 3.14 7.35
N THR A 156 -3.66 2.53 6.49
CA THR A 156 -3.13 1.16 6.62
C THR A 156 -2.38 0.82 7.92
N GLY A 157 -2.13 1.81 8.80
CA GLY A 157 -1.38 1.61 10.04
C GLY A 157 -2.12 0.80 11.13
N THR A 158 -3.44 0.66 11.05
CA THR A 158 -4.23 -0.08 12.06
C THR A 158 -4.26 -1.59 11.79
N ARG A 159 -4.37 -2.02 10.52
CA ARG A 159 -4.49 -3.45 10.17
C ARG A 159 -3.18 -4.22 10.32
N ALA A 160 -2.04 -3.60 9.98
CA ALA A 160 -0.71 -4.18 10.21
C ALA A 160 -0.43 -4.40 11.71
N LYS A 161 -0.78 -3.44 12.57
CA LYS A 161 -0.67 -3.61 14.03
C LYS A 161 -1.54 -4.73 14.58
N GLN A 162 -2.70 -5.01 13.96
CA GLN A 162 -3.59 -6.07 14.42
C GLN A 162 -3.09 -7.45 13.99
N LYS A 163 -2.68 -7.60 12.72
CA LYS A 163 -2.13 -8.86 12.20
C LYS A 163 -0.77 -9.20 12.80
N ASP A 164 0.09 -8.20 13.03
CA ASP A 164 1.37 -8.38 13.74
C ASP A 164 1.14 -8.76 15.21
N ARG A 165 0.07 -8.27 15.84
CA ARG A 165 -0.28 -8.59 17.23
C ARG A 165 -0.91 -9.99 17.35
N GLU A 166 -1.71 -10.42 16.39
CA GLU A 166 -2.24 -11.79 16.31
C GLU A 166 -1.12 -12.81 16.04
N ALA A 167 -0.19 -12.51 15.14
CA ALA A 167 0.99 -13.35 14.89
C ALA A 167 1.96 -13.41 16.09
N LEU A 168 2.03 -12.36 16.91
CA LEU A 168 2.83 -12.36 18.15
C LEU A 168 2.21 -13.17 19.30
N VAL A 169 0.89 -13.38 19.28
CA VAL A 169 0.18 -14.20 20.30
C VAL A 169 0.36 -15.69 20.03
N GLU A 170 0.57 -16.08 18.77
CA GLU A 170 0.75 -17.48 18.37
C GLU A 170 2.23 -17.92 18.37
N SER A 171 3.17 -16.97 18.43
CA SER A 171 4.60 -17.23 18.54
C SER A 171 5.17 -16.59 19.81
N GLU A 172 5.02 -17.25 20.95
CA GLU A 172 5.84 -16.93 22.13
C GLU A 172 7.16 -17.72 22.10
N PRO A 173 8.29 -17.15 21.62
CA PRO A 173 9.58 -17.55 22.12
C PRO A 173 9.86 -16.77 23.41
N ARG A 174 10.29 -17.50 24.45
CA ARG A 174 10.78 -16.98 25.73
C ARG A 174 11.67 -15.75 25.53
N VAL A 175 11.12 -14.55 25.76
CA VAL A 175 11.87 -13.30 25.68
C VAL A 175 12.86 -13.26 26.86
N ARG A 176 14.16 -13.32 26.55
CA ARG A 176 15.22 -12.95 27.49
C ARG A 176 15.03 -11.47 27.84
N ILE A 177 14.44 -11.21 29.00
CA ILE A 177 14.30 -9.87 29.56
C ILE A 177 15.70 -9.32 29.80
N THR A 178 16.08 -8.27 29.09
CA THR A 178 17.37 -7.61 29.35
C THR A 178 17.32 -6.90 30.71
N PRO A 179 18.46 -6.78 31.44
CA PRO A 179 18.50 -6.19 32.77
C PRO A 179 17.91 -4.77 32.85
N ARG A 180 17.97 -4.03 31.73
CA ARG A 180 17.45 -2.66 31.61
C ARG A 180 15.92 -2.61 31.61
N THR A 181 15.24 -3.60 31.03
CA THR A 181 13.78 -3.69 31.03
C THR A 181 13.26 -4.12 32.40
N LYS A 182 14.00 -4.99 33.10
CA LYS A 182 13.66 -5.43 34.47
C LYS A 182 13.63 -4.25 35.45
N ARG A 183 14.66 -3.39 35.44
CA ARG A 183 14.72 -2.18 36.28
C ARG A 183 13.57 -1.20 36.02
N LYS A 184 13.13 -1.05 34.78
CA LYS A 184 12.01 -0.17 34.44
C LYS A 184 10.67 -0.70 34.96
N HIS A 185 10.48 -2.02 34.93
CA HIS A 185 9.28 -2.66 35.49
C HIS A 185 9.26 -2.60 37.03
N GLU A 186 10.40 -2.81 37.68
CA GLU A 186 10.53 -2.69 39.14
C GLU A 186 10.23 -1.26 39.62
N ALA A 187 10.81 -0.25 38.97
CA ALA A 187 10.54 1.16 39.29
C ALA A 187 9.05 1.53 39.13
N LEU A 188 8.37 0.97 38.12
CA LEU A 188 6.95 1.22 37.89
C LEU A 188 6.06 0.53 38.93
N ALA A 189 6.46 -0.66 39.41
CA ALA A 189 5.78 -1.38 40.47
C ALA A 189 5.92 -0.65 41.82
N GLU A 190 7.11 -0.13 42.12
CA GLU A 190 7.36 0.64 43.33
C GLU A 190 6.60 1.98 43.35
N ALA A 191 6.55 2.68 42.21
CA ALA A 191 5.74 3.89 42.07
C ALA A 191 4.24 3.64 42.32
N LYS A 192 3.70 2.49 41.86
CA LYS A 192 2.32 2.09 42.13
C LYS A 192 2.07 1.82 43.60
N ARG A 193 2.97 1.08 44.27
CA ARG A 193 2.86 0.82 45.72
C ARG A 193 2.87 2.13 46.51
N ASN A 194 3.80 3.03 46.20
CA ASN A 194 3.89 4.33 46.85
C ASN A 194 2.63 5.19 46.64
N TYR A 195 2.01 5.13 45.46
CA TYR A 195 0.75 5.81 45.17
C TYR A 195 -0.41 5.23 45.99
N GLU A 196 -0.53 3.90 46.06
CA GLU A 196 -1.58 3.23 46.85
C GLU A 196 -1.44 3.52 48.34
N THR A 197 -0.22 3.49 48.89
CA THR A 197 0.03 3.84 50.30
C THR A 197 -0.34 5.30 50.59
N LYS A 198 0.02 6.25 49.70
CA LYS A 198 -0.38 7.65 49.85
C LYS A 198 -1.90 7.81 49.80
N ARG A 199 -2.57 7.11 48.88
CA ARG A 199 -4.04 7.10 48.76
C ARG A 199 -4.72 6.54 49.99
N GLN A 200 -4.16 5.50 50.61
CA GLN A 200 -4.69 4.92 51.85
C GLN A 200 -4.53 5.87 53.05
N LYS A 201 -3.35 6.48 53.22
CA LYS A 201 -3.14 7.50 54.27
C LYS A 201 -4.09 8.69 54.13
N LEU A 202 -4.33 9.16 52.90
CA LEU A 202 -5.30 10.22 52.61
C LEU A 202 -6.73 9.84 53.04
N ARG A 203 -7.12 8.57 52.88
CA ARG A 203 -8.43 8.06 53.32
C ARG A 203 -8.56 8.00 54.84
N GLU A 204 -7.47 7.72 55.55
CA GLU A 204 -7.44 7.64 57.01
C GLU A 204 -7.45 9.04 57.66
N THR A 205 -6.77 10.03 57.07
CA THR A 205 -6.71 11.39 57.63
C THR A 205 -7.97 12.23 57.41
N ASP A 206 -8.79 11.93 56.40
CA ASP A 206 -10.02 12.68 56.13
C ASP A 206 -11.10 11.82 55.43
N PRO A 207 -11.86 11.01 56.20
CA PRO A 207 -12.87 10.10 55.65
C PRO A 207 -14.07 10.82 55.01
N ARG A 208 -14.21 12.15 55.19
CA ARG A 208 -15.33 12.94 54.67
C ARG A 208 -15.05 13.60 53.32
N ARG A 209 -13.81 13.59 52.83
CA ARG A 209 -13.43 14.26 51.57
C ARG A 209 -13.66 13.44 50.29
N ILE A 210 -14.11 12.18 50.42
CA ILE A 210 -14.41 11.28 49.29
C ILE A 210 -15.91 10.95 49.25
N ARG A 211 -16.74 11.98 49.26
CA ARG A 211 -18.11 11.91 48.73
C ARG A 211 -18.34 13.19 47.97
N LEU A 212 -17.99 13.23 46.69
CA LEU A 212 -18.48 14.22 45.71
C LEU A 212 -17.98 13.80 44.32
N THR A 213 -18.76 12.92 43.67
CA THR A 213 -19.14 12.95 42.24
C THR A 213 -19.90 11.66 41.96
N VAL A 214 -21.22 11.73 42.06
CA VAL A 214 -22.14 11.03 41.16
C VAL A 214 -22.57 12.07 40.14
#